data_AF-A0A5D2KYH1-F1
#
_entry.id   AF-A0A5D2KYH1-F1
#
_cell.length_a   1.000
_cell.length_b   1.000
_cell.length_c   1.000
_cell.angle_alpha   90.00
_cell.angle_beta   90.00
_cell.angle_gamma   90.00
#
_symmetry.space_group_name_H-M   'P 1'
#
loop_
_entity.id
_entity.type
_entity.pdbx_description
1 polymer ?
#
loop_
_entity_poly.entity_id
_entity_poly.type
_entity_poly.pdbx_seq_one_letter_code
_entity_poly.pdbx_strand_id
1 'polypeptide(L)'
;MSWVCHRVIQSTSSYHAWNSLMDQMMKELHSKGTRIEDIAAVLKRSPIHPRIVEAIKSAHALGCDLKNVSDANTFFIETILEHHGLKECFLEINTNPGFVDQQGKLRIFPHHDFTKSSHGCQHPSCLPNMCKDPSISIYGGPKENKNLPWLWAW
;
A
#
# COMPACT_ATOMS: atom_id res chain seq x y z
N MET A 1 17.69 -9.74 -2.49
CA MET A 1 17.78 -9.89 -1.02
C MET A 1 16.48 -9.56 -0.27
N SER A 2 15.30 -9.52 -0.91
CA SER A 2 14.03 -9.13 -0.24
C SER A 2 13.09 -10.31 0.11
N TRP A 3 13.31 -11.51 -0.43
CA TRP A 3 12.34 -12.61 -0.29
C TRP A 3 12.50 -13.49 0.96
N VAL A 4 13.66 -13.48 1.64
CA VAL A 4 13.92 -14.40 2.76
C VAL A 4 13.33 -13.90 4.08
N CYS A 5 13.20 -12.57 4.28
CA CYS A 5 12.66 -12.02 5.52
C CYS A 5 11.13 -12.22 5.67
N HIS A 6 10.42 -12.32 4.55
CA HIS A 6 8.95 -12.36 4.54
C HIS A 6 8.38 -13.66 5.15
N ARG A 7 9.08 -14.80 5.01
CA ARG A 7 8.54 -16.10 5.43
C ARG A 7 8.75 -16.41 6.92
N VAL A 8 9.77 -15.83 7.56
CA VAL A 8 10.08 -16.06 8.98
C VAL A 8 9.16 -15.25 9.91
N ILE A 9 8.61 -14.13 9.43
CA ILE A 9 7.73 -13.25 10.21
C ILE A 9 6.27 -13.78 10.25
N GLN A 10 5.88 -14.63 9.30
CA GLN A 10 4.50 -15.11 9.11
C GLN A 10 4.00 -16.12 10.18
N SER A 11 4.85 -16.64 11.06
CA SER A 11 4.50 -17.75 11.97
C SER A 11 4.37 -17.36 13.45
N THR A 12 4.31 -16.07 13.79
CA THR A 12 4.13 -15.64 15.19
C THR A 12 2.91 -14.73 15.30
N SER A 13 2.22 -14.76 16.44
CA SER A 13 1.01 -13.99 16.79
C SER A 13 1.18 -12.45 16.77
N SER A 14 2.17 -11.92 16.05
CA SER A 14 2.65 -10.54 16.06
C SER A 14 2.18 -9.69 14.87
N TYR A 15 1.36 -10.23 13.96
CA TYR A 15 0.92 -9.49 12.76
C TYR A 15 0.07 -8.24 13.05
N HIS A 16 -0.55 -8.16 14.23
CA HIS A 16 -1.22 -6.94 14.73
C HIS A 16 -0.25 -5.77 14.99
N ALA A 17 1.07 -6.01 14.96
CA ALA A 17 2.08 -5.03 15.31
C ALA A 17 2.82 -4.42 14.10
N TRP A 18 2.59 -4.85 12.84
CA TRP A 18 3.41 -4.35 11.73
C TRP A 18 3.28 -2.85 11.49
N ASN A 19 2.06 -2.33 11.35
CA ASN A 19 1.85 -0.88 11.16
C ASN A 19 2.33 -0.08 12.38
N SER A 20 2.13 -0.59 13.59
CA SER A 20 2.62 0.01 14.82
C SER A 20 4.16 0.04 14.88
N LEU A 21 4.81 -1.04 14.46
CA LEU A 21 6.27 -1.13 14.34
C LEU A 21 6.79 -0.14 13.31
N MET A 22 6.15 -0.07 12.13
CA MET A 22 6.52 0.88 11.09
C MET A 22 6.32 2.33 11.56
N ASP A 23 5.23 2.67 12.24
CA ASP A 23 5.00 3.99 12.86
C ASP A 23 6.08 4.31 13.90
N GLN A 24 6.47 3.34 14.73
CA GLN A 24 7.55 3.51 15.69
C GLN A 24 8.90 3.75 14.99
N MET A 25 9.23 2.99 13.95
CA MET A 25 10.46 3.19 13.18
C MET A 25 10.51 4.58 12.55
N MET A 26 9.39 5.08 12.00
CA MET A 26 9.33 6.44 11.44
C MET A 26 9.55 7.51 12.51
N LYS A 27 9.02 7.32 13.73
CA LYS A 27 9.29 8.21 14.87
C LYS A 27 10.77 8.21 15.26
N GLU A 28 11.41 7.05 15.27
CA GLU A 28 12.83 6.91 15.59
C GLU A 28 13.74 7.52 14.52
N LEU A 29 13.39 7.41 13.23
CA LEU A 29 14.12 8.08 12.16
C LEU A 29 14.03 9.60 12.29
N HIS A 30 12.84 10.12 12.59
CA HIS A 30 12.64 11.54 12.82
C HIS A 30 13.40 12.04 14.06
N SER A 31 13.44 11.28 15.16
CA SER A 31 14.21 11.68 16.36
C SER A 31 15.72 11.72 16.12
N LYS A 32 16.21 10.99 15.11
CA LYS A 32 17.60 11.04 14.62
C LYS A 32 17.85 12.14 13.59
N GLY A 33 16.86 12.98 13.30
CA GLY A 33 16.97 14.11 12.38
C GLY A 33 16.68 13.79 10.91
N THR A 34 16.14 12.60 10.60
CA THR A 34 15.68 12.29 9.24
C THR A 34 14.45 13.12 8.94
N ARG A 35 14.49 13.92 7.87
CA ARG A 35 13.35 14.72 7.45
C ARG A 35 12.46 13.94 6.50
N ILE A 36 11.21 14.39 6.38
CA ILE A 36 10.27 13.78 5.45
C ILE A 36 10.74 13.85 4.00
N GLU A 37 11.47 14.91 3.63
CA GLU A 37 12.01 15.08 2.28
C GLU A 37 13.12 14.06 1.98
N ASP A 38 13.89 13.63 2.99
CA ASP A 38 14.90 12.58 2.84
C ASP A 38 14.22 11.24 2.52
N ILE A 39 13.12 10.94 3.22
CA ILE A 39 12.30 9.76 2.96
C ILE A 39 11.71 9.82 1.55
N ALA A 40 11.11 10.97 1.17
CA ALA A 40 10.56 11.16 -0.17
C ALA A 40 11.63 11.00 -1.26
N ALA A 41 12.85 11.50 -1.05
CA ALA A 41 13.95 11.36 -2.00
C ALA A 41 14.36 9.89 -2.20
N VAL A 42 14.35 9.08 -1.14
CA VAL A 42 14.58 7.62 -1.25
C VAL A 42 13.44 6.94 -2.00
N LEU A 43 12.19 7.28 -1.69
CA LEU A 43 11.02 6.69 -2.36
C LEU A 43 11.02 6.97 -3.86
N LYS A 44 11.37 8.18 -4.28
CA LYS A 44 11.49 8.57 -5.70
C LYS A 44 12.49 7.72 -6.48
N ARG A 45 13.48 7.11 -5.81
CA ARG A 45 14.44 6.20 -6.44
C ARG A 45 13.88 4.79 -6.67
N SER A 46 12.67 4.49 -6.19
CA SER A 46 12.03 3.20 -6.39
C SER A 46 11.80 2.95 -7.89
N PRO A 47 12.41 1.89 -8.46
CA PRO A 47 12.30 1.64 -9.89
C PRO A 47 10.91 1.08 -10.23
N ILE A 48 10.25 1.68 -11.22
CA ILE A 48 9.11 1.07 -11.91
C ILE A 48 9.58 0.69 -13.31
N HIS A 49 9.37 -0.57 -13.70
CA HIS A 49 9.75 -1.02 -15.03
C HIS A 49 8.99 -0.21 -16.10
N PRO A 50 9.64 0.35 -17.14
CA PRO A 50 8.98 1.22 -18.13
C PRO A 50 7.71 0.64 -18.76
N ARG A 51 7.73 -0.65 -19.12
CA ARG A 51 6.53 -1.38 -19.60
C ARG A 51 5.32 -1.35 -18.64
N ILE A 52 5.54 -1.26 -17.33
CA ILE A 52 4.45 -1.13 -16.35
C ILE A 52 3.86 0.29 -16.41
N VAL A 53 4.73 1.31 -16.52
CA VAL A 53 4.29 2.70 -16.72
C VAL A 53 3.45 2.81 -18.00
N GLU A 54 3.91 2.22 -19.10
CA GLU A 54 3.18 2.18 -20.37
C GLU A 54 1.84 1.46 -20.22
N ALA A 55 1.82 0.28 -19.61
CA ALA A 55 0.58 -0.47 -19.42
C ALA A 55 -0.46 0.30 -18.59
N ILE A 56 -0.04 0.95 -17.50
CA ILE A 56 -0.93 1.78 -16.66
C ILE A 56 -1.49 2.95 -17.47
N LYS A 57 -0.63 3.68 -18.18
CA LYS A 57 -1.06 4.83 -18.99
C LYS A 57 -1.98 4.42 -20.13
N SER A 58 -1.69 3.30 -20.80
CA SER A 58 -2.54 2.77 -21.88
C SER A 58 -3.91 2.35 -21.34
N ALA A 59 -3.98 1.64 -20.22
CA ALA A 59 -5.25 1.25 -19.62
C ALA A 59 -6.08 2.48 -19.20
N HIS A 60 -5.45 3.49 -18.60
CA HIS A 60 -6.11 4.75 -18.26
C HIS A 60 -6.63 5.48 -19.51
N ALA A 61 -5.82 5.57 -20.58
CA ALA A 61 -6.21 6.19 -21.84
C ALA A 61 -7.36 5.46 -22.57
N LEU A 62 -7.52 4.15 -22.32
CA LEU A 62 -8.64 3.34 -22.79
C LEU A 62 -9.92 3.53 -21.94
N GLY A 63 -9.88 4.37 -20.90
CA GLY A 63 -11.00 4.65 -20.02
C GLY A 63 -11.23 3.58 -18.95
N CYS A 64 -10.20 2.79 -18.59
CA CYS A 64 -10.31 1.84 -17.48
C CYS A 64 -10.25 2.55 -16.13
N ASP A 65 -11.12 2.14 -15.21
CA ASP A 65 -11.02 2.51 -13.80
C ASP A 65 -9.88 1.72 -13.14
N LEU A 66 -8.78 2.39 -12.86
CA LEU A 66 -7.63 1.77 -12.20
C LEU A 66 -7.67 2.02 -10.69
N LYS A 67 -7.46 0.96 -9.91
CA LYS A 67 -7.37 1.04 -8.45
C LYS A 67 -6.05 0.43 -7.99
N ASN A 68 -5.32 1.15 -7.13
CA ASN A 68 -4.13 0.62 -6.48
C ASN A 68 -4.55 -0.08 -5.18
N VAL A 69 -4.00 -1.27 -4.91
CA VAL A 69 -4.15 -1.96 -3.63
C VAL A 69 -2.76 -2.39 -3.17
N SER A 70 -2.33 -1.91 -2.00
CA SER A 70 -0.95 -2.13 -1.52
C SER A 70 -0.89 -2.27 -0.01
N ASP A 71 0.06 -3.07 0.47
CA ASP A 71 0.36 -3.20 1.91
C ASP A 71 1.41 -2.18 2.42
N ALA A 72 1.67 -1.13 1.63
CA ALA A 72 2.50 0.00 2.01
C ALA A 72 1.71 1.03 2.84
N ASN A 73 1.82 2.32 2.52
CA ASN A 73 1.00 3.39 3.09
C ASN A 73 0.76 4.52 2.08
N THR A 74 -0.22 5.39 2.34
CA THR A 74 -0.63 6.45 1.40
C THR A 74 0.52 7.38 1.04
N PHE A 75 1.28 7.88 2.02
CA PHE A 75 2.44 8.75 1.77
C PHE A 75 3.47 8.08 0.83
N PHE A 76 3.76 6.78 1.02
CA PHE A 76 4.73 6.06 0.17
C PHE A 76 4.21 5.89 -1.25
N ILE A 77 3.01 5.37 -1.39
CA ILE A 77 2.44 5.06 -2.70
C ILE A 77 2.21 6.33 -3.50
N GLU A 78 1.66 7.38 -2.90
CA GLU A 78 1.44 8.65 -3.59
C GLU A 78 2.75 9.29 -4.02
N THR A 79 3.77 9.33 -3.15
CA THR A 79 5.09 9.88 -3.50
C THR A 79 5.71 9.16 -4.71
N ILE A 80 5.60 7.82 -4.76
CA ILE A 80 6.14 7.02 -5.87
C ILE A 80 5.32 7.28 -7.14
N LEU A 81 4.00 7.23 -7.07
CA LEU A 81 3.12 7.40 -8.22
C LEU A 81 3.21 8.82 -8.81
N GLU A 82 3.28 9.85 -7.97
CA GLU A 82 3.48 11.23 -8.40
C GLU A 82 4.81 11.40 -9.14
N HIS A 83 5.90 10.83 -8.60
CA HIS A 83 7.22 10.91 -9.22
C HIS A 83 7.25 10.31 -10.63
N HIS A 84 6.53 9.21 -10.84
CA HIS A 84 6.44 8.52 -12.13
C HIS A 84 5.32 9.05 -13.03
N GLY A 85 4.57 10.08 -12.60
CA GLY A 85 3.46 10.67 -13.35
C GLY A 85 2.31 9.69 -13.58
N LEU A 86 2.02 8.86 -12.57
CA LEU A 86 1.00 7.81 -12.57
C LEU A 86 -0.15 8.06 -11.60
N LYS A 87 -0.03 9.03 -10.68
CA LYS A 87 -1.03 9.30 -9.63
C LYS A 87 -2.44 9.50 -10.20
N GLU A 88 -2.56 10.35 -11.21
CA GLU A 88 -3.83 10.66 -11.89
C GLU A 88 -4.41 9.49 -12.70
N CYS A 89 -3.62 8.43 -12.94
CA CYS A 89 -4.14 7.26 -13.64
C CYS A 89 -5.07 6.42 -12.74
N PHE A 90 -4.95 6.55 -11.41
CA PHE A 90 -5.69 5.76 -10.45
C PHE A 90 -6.89 6.54 -9.90
N LEU A 91 -8.07 5.93 -10.00
CA LEU A 91 -9.30 6.41 -9.38
C LEU A 91 -9.24 6.30 -7.85
N GLU A 92 -8.59 5.25 -7.34
CA GLU A 92 -8.57 4.94 -5.91
C GLU A 92 -7.23 4.30 -5.51
N ILE A 93 -6.77 4.61 -4.29
CA ILE A 93 -5.59 4.00 -3.67
C ILE A 93 -6.00 3.40 -2.32
N ASN A 94 -6.06 2.07 -2.28
CA ASN A 94 -6.43 1.28 -1.12
C ASN A 94 -5.17 0.74 -0.43
N THR A 95 -4.72 1.48 0.59
CA THR A 95 -3.52 1.12 1.36
C THR A 95 -3.67 1.55 2.83
N ASN A 96 -2.65 1.32 3.65
CA ASN A 96 -2.63 1.79 5.04
C ASN A 96 -2.55 3.32 5.09
N PRO A 97 -3.34 4.01 5.94
CA PRO A 97 -3.20 5.45 6.09
C PRO A 97 -1.79 5.84 6.57
N GLY A 98 -1.17 6.77 5.85
CA GLY A 98 0.14 7.33 6.15
C GLY A 98 0.15 8.84 5.90
N PHE A 99 0.43 9.65 6.92
CA PHE A 99 0.45 11.11 6.77
C PHE A 99 1.55 11.76 7.62
N VAL A 100 1.97 12.95 7.21
CA VAL A 100 2.95 13.76 7.95
C VAL A 100 2.21 14.58 9.01
N ASP A 101 2.55 14.41 10.27
CA ASP A 101 1.95 15.20 11.35
C ASP A 101 2.51 16.63 11.43
N GLN A 102 1.93 17.45 12.30
CA GLN A 102 2.34 18.85 12.50
C GLN A 102 3.80 19.03 12.96
N GLN A 103 4.44 17.97 13.44
CA GLN A 103 5.85 18.00 13.84
C GLN A 103 6.78 17.45 12.74
N GLY A 104 6.27 17.15 11.55
CA GLY A 104 7.06 16.60 10.45
C GLY A 104 7.31 15.10 10.52
N LYS A 105 6.65 14.38 11.46
CA LYS A 105 6.80 12.91 11.57
C LYS A 105 5.82 12.22 10.63
N LEU A 106 6.31 11.25 9.87
CA LEU A 106 5.44 10.32 9.17
C LEU A 106 4.76 9.40 10.18
N ARG A 107 3.43 9.40 10.17
CA ARG A 107 2.56 8.55 10.99
C ARG A 107 1.91 7.49 10.12
N ILE A 108 1.88 6.25 10.59
CA ILE A 108 1.35 5.10 9.86
C ILE A 108 0.29 4.41 10.72
N PHE A 109 -0.85 4.09 10.12
CA PHE A 109 -1.98 3.45 10.80
C PHE A 109 -2.46 2.24 9.99
N PRO A 110 -3.03 1.21 10.64
CA PRO A 110 -3.62 0.10 9.91
C PRO A 110 -4.86 0.55 9.14
N HIS A 111 -5.06 -0.04 7.96
CA HIS A 111 -6.24 0.22 7.13
C HIS A 111 -7.56 -0.12 7.84
N HIS A 112 -7.57 -1.20 8.63
CA HIS A 112 -8.68 -1.51 9.53
C HIS A 112 -8.24 -1.40 10.99
N ASP A 113 -9.12 -0.88 11.84
CA ASP A 113 -8.89 -0.82 13.29
C ASP A 113 -9.25 -2.16 13.95
N PHE A 114 -8.29 -3.08 13.97
CA PHE A 114 -8.41 -4.40 14.60
C PHE A 114 -8.60 -4.37 16.12
N THR A 115 -8.42 -3.22 16.75
CA THR A 115 -8.63 -3.08 18.21
C THR A 115 -10.09 -2.82 18.57
N LYS A 116 -10.88 -2.32 17.61
CA LYS A 116 -12.28 -1.93 17.82
C LYS A 116 -13.28 -2.92 17.23
N SER A 117 -12.96 -3.52 16.09
CA SER A 117 -13.84 -4.51 15.47
C SER A 117 -13.07 -5.44 14.54
N SER A 118 -13.62 -6.64 14.33
CA SER A 118 -13.21 -7.44 13.18
C SER A 118 -13.69 -6.73 11.91
N HIS A 119 -12.83 -6.65 10.91
CA HIS A 119 -13.12 -6.02 9.62
C HIS A 119 -14.13 -6.80 8.74
N GLY A 120 -14.88 -7.75 9.31
CA GLY A 120 -15.96 -8.49 8.64
C GLY A 120 -15.52 -9.55 7.62
N CYS A 121 -14.22 -9.70 7.31
CA CYS A 121 -13.77 -10.73 6.39
C CYS A 121 -13.89 -12.13 7.03
N GLN A 122 -14.58 -13.04 6.33
CA GLN A 122 -14.77 -14.43 6.76
C GLN A 122 -13.66 -15.36 6.21
N HIS A 123 -12.69 -14.83 5.45
CA HIS A 123 -11.66 -15.66 4.85
C HIS A 123 -10.68 -16.17 5.92
N PRO A 124 -10.48 -17.50 6.05
CA PRO A 124 -9.72 -18.10 7.15
C PRO A 124 -8.24 -17.66 7.23
N SER A 125 -7.67 -17.23 6.09
CA SER A 125 -6.29 -16.74 6.01
C SER A 125 -6.19 -15.21 5.89
N CYS A 126 -7.26 -14.47 6.21
CA CYS A 126 -7.22 -13.02 6.12
C CYS A 126 -6.35 -12.45 7.24
N LEU A 127 -5.13 -12.04 6.88
CA LEU A 127 -4.22 -11.41 7.82
C LEU A 127 -4.67 -9.95 8.08
N PRO A 128 -4.58 -9.45 9.33
CA PRO A 128 -5.01 -8.10 9.69
C PRO A 128 -4.49 -7.00 8.74
N ASN A 129 -3.22 -7.02 8.36
CA ASN A 129 -2.71 -5.98 7.46
C ASN A 129 -3.05 -6.19 5.98
N MET A 130 -3.60 -7.32 5.55
CA MET A 130 -3.72 -7.61 4.11
C MET A 130 -5.10 -7.31 3.52
N CYS A 131 -6.13 -7.15 4.36
CA CYS A 131 -7.44 -6.72 3.85
C CYS A 131 -7.42 -5.21 3.63
N LYS A 132 -7.57 -4.81 2.36
CA LYS A 132 -7.67 -3.41 1.94
C LYS A 132 -8.99 -3.09 1.24
N ASP A 133 -9.75 -4.13 0.88
CA ASP A 133 -11.07 -3.99 0.30
C ASP A 133 -11.84 -5.33 0.40
N PRO A 134 -12.99 -5.39 1.12
CA PRO A 134 -13.84 -6.58 1.16
C PRO A 134 -14.61 -6.84 -0.15
N SER A 135 -14.74 -5.84 -1.01
CA SER A 135 -15.43 -5.93 -2.31
C SER A 135 -14.51 -6.42 -3.43
N ILE A 136 -13.19 -6.30 -3.27
CA ILE A 136 -12.20 -6.93 -4.15
C ILE A 136 -12.04 -8.38 -3.72
N SER A 137 -12.79 -9.27 -4.37
CA SER A 137 -12.50 -10.71 -4.31
C SER A 137 -11.12 -10.95 -4.95
N ILE A 138 -10.09 -11.09 -4.12
CA ILE A 138 -8.71 -11.39 -4.56
C ILE A 138 -8.64 -12.73 -5.32
N TYR A 139 -9.68 -13.57 -5.16
CA TYR A 139 -9.93 -14.75 -5.99
C TYR A 139 -11.40 -14.82 -6.39
N GLY A 140 -11.73 -14.21 -7.53
CA GLY A 140 -12.97 -14.45 -8.26
C GLY A 140 -12.62 -14.79 -9.69
N GLY A 141 -12.86 -16.05 -10.11
CA GLY A 141 -12.93 -16.38 -11.53
C GLY A 141 -13.93 -15.45 -12.25
N PRO A 142 -13.83 -15.36 -13.59
CA PRO A 142 -14.48 -14.30 -14.36
C PRO A 142 -15.99 -14.31 -14.11
N LYS A 143 -16.51 -13.26 -13.50
CA LYS A 143 -17.91 -12.88 -13.69
C LYS A 143 -17.98 -12.09 -15.00
N GLU A 144 -18.86 -12.54 -15.88
CA GLU A 144 -19.03 -12.07 -17.24
C GLU A 144 -19.03 -10.54 -17.35
N ASN A 145 -18.00 -10.04 -18.05
CA ASN A 145 -18.00 -8.85 -18.89
C ASN A 145 -18.60 -7.54 -18.31
N LYS A 146 -17.73 -6.70 -17.72
CA LYS A 146 -17.30 -5.38 -18.24
C LYS A 146 -16.38 -4.72 -17.19
N ASN A 147 -15.19 -4.29 -17.62
CA ASN A 147 -14.11 -3.67 -16.86
C ASN A 147 -13.35 -4.62 -15.91
N LEU A 148 -12.25 -5.17 -16.43
CA LEU A 148 -11.26 -5.94 -15.67
C LEU A 148 -10.50 -5.02 -14.70
N PRO A 149 -10.54 -5.24 -13.37
CA PRO A 149 -9.67 -4.55 -12.43
C PRO A 149 -8.44 -5.42 -12.18
N TRP A 150 -7.33 -5.17 -12.88
CA TRP A 150 -6.06 -5.82 -12.54
C TRP A 150 -5.30 -4.99 -11.50
N LEU A 151 -5.18 -5.56 -10.29
CA LEU A 151 -4.34 -5.11 -9.18
C LEU A 151 -2.84 -5.19 -9.53
N TRP A 152 -2.05 -4.23 -9.01
CA TRP A 152 -0.63 -4.46 -8.72
C TRP A 152 -0.28 -3.90 -7.34
N ALA A 153 0.10 -4.81 -6.45
CA ALA A 153 0.61 -4.50 -5.11
C ALA A 153 2.13 -4.32 -5.15
N TRP A 154 2.59 -3.25 -4.50
CA TRP A 154 3.87 -3.24 -3.79
C TRP A 154 3.62 -3.60 -2.34
#